data_AF-A0A507E7F9-F1
#
_entry.id   AF-A0A507E7F9-F1
#
_cell.length_a   1.000
_cell.length_b   1.000
_cell.length_c   1.000
_cell.angle_alpha   90.00
_cell.angle_beta   90.00
_cell.angle_gamma   90.00
#
_symmetry.space_group_name_H-M   'P 1'
#
loop_
_entity.id
_entity.type
_entity.pdbx_description
1 polymer ?
#
loop_
_entity_poly.entity_id
_entity_poly.type
_entity_poly.pdbx_seq_one_letter_code
_entity_poly.pdbx_strand_id
1 'polypeptide(L)'
;MSTVNVKTEILGLYRGILREVSRQYTARNQNRMWHDEIVAGFKSGVQLSNPAQIQIRLTRARNLHAFLRSNRTHRELVERYWPISSMTEEEKLSRTANTVGLSLPKMFGAGETFAPSDRSLAGAETDAEPVLSPQVEEALNIIKNAPS
;
A
#
# COMPACT_ATOMS: atom_id res chain seq x y z
N MET A 1 -10.84 10.38 43.14
CA MET A 1 -11.23 10.47 41.71
C MET A 1 -12.62 9.89 41.57
N SER A 2 -13.61 10.72 41.24
CA SER A 2 -15.03 10.32 41.18
C SER A 2 -15.29 9.36 40.01
N THR A 3 -15.99 8.24 40.25
CA THR A 3 -16.28 7.20 39.24
C THR A 3 -17.02 7.73 38.00
N VAL A 4 -17.84 8.76 38.19
CA VAL A 4 -18.56 9.47 37.12
C VAL A 4 -17.60 10.09 36.10
N ASN A 5 -16.46 10.63 36.55
CA ASN A 5 -15.48 11.28 35.68
C ASN A 5 -14.75 10.27 34.77
N VAL A 6 -14.42 9.10 35.30
CA VAL A 6 -13.78 8.04 34.50
C VAL A 6 -14.72 7.50 33.42
N LYS A 7 -16.02 7.35 33.72
CA LYS A 7 -17.01 6.90 32.75
C LYS A 7 -17.19 7.91 31.62
N THR A 8 -17.29 9.21 31.93
CA THR A 8 -17.41 10.25 30.90
C THR A 8 -16.17 10.32 30.03
N GLU A 9 -14.97 10.16 30.62
CA GLU A 9 -13.71 10.08 29.89
C GLU A 9 -13.69 8.89 28.92
N ILE A 10 -14.02 7.68 29.39
CA ILE A 10 -14.07 6.46 28.56
C ILE A 10 -15.02 6.66 27.38
N LEU A 11 -16.22 7.20 27.63
CA LEU A 11 -17.22 7.42 26.59
C LEU A 11 -16.79 8.52 25.60
N GLY A 12 -16.08 9.54 26.07
CA GLY A 12 -15.48 10.56 25.22
C GLY A 12 -14.42 9.98 24.29
N LEU A 13 -13.50 9.19 24.84
CA LEU A 13 -12.44 8.51 24.08
C LEU A 13 -13.01 7.50 23.08
N TYR A 14 -13.98 6.68 23.51
CA TYR A 14 -14.65 5.72 22.63
C TYR A 14 -15.25 6.40 21.40
N ARG A 15 -16.03 7.47 21.58
CA ARG A 15 -16.62 8.22 20.47
C ARG A 15 -15.57 8.93 19.63
N GLY A 16 -14.52 9.45 20.26
CA GLY A 16 -13.39 10.09 19.56
C GLY A 16 -12.70 9.11 18.61
N ILE A 17 -12.34 7.93 19.10
CA ILE A 17 -11.70 6.87 18.31
C ILE A 17 -12.62 6.42 17.17
N LEU A 18 -13.90 6.13 17.45
CA LEU A 18 -14.82 5.68 16.41
C LEU A 18 -15.01 6.73 15.30
N ARG A 19 -15.08 8.02 15.65
CA ARG A 19 -15.18 9.11 14.65
C ARG A 19 -13.91 9.22 13.81
N GLU A 20 -12.74 9.05 14.43
CA GLU A 20 -11.45 9.14 13.74
C GLU A 20 -11.24 7.94 12.81
N VAL A 21 -11.53 6.72 13.28
CA VAL A 21 -11.48 5.49 12.45
C VAL A 21 -12.46 5.58 11.28
N SER A 22 -13.71 5.99 11.55
CA SER A 22 -14.72 6.14 10.50
C SER A 22 -14.27 7.14 9.42
N ARG A 23 -13.70 8.27 9.85
CA ARG A 23 -13.18 9.31 8.95
C ARG A 23 -12.01 8.83 8.08
N GLN A 24 -11.07 8.07 8.64
CA GLN A 24 -9.84 7.68 7.93
C GLN A 24 -9.98 6.39 7.10
N TYR A 25 -10.71 5.39 7.61
CA TYR A 25 -10.72 4.05 7.02
C TYR A 25 -12.08 3.66 6.43
N THR A 26 -13.19 4.07 7.02
CA THR A 26 -14.53 3.63 6.58
C THR A 26 -15.13 4.54 5.51
N ALA A 27 -14.85 5.85 5.53
CA ALA A 27 -15.51 6.82 4.65
C ALA A 27 -15.33 6.53 3.14
N ARG A 28 -14.18 5.98 2.72
CA ARG A 28 -13.90 5.71 1.30
C ARG A 28 -14.38 4.34 0.83
N ASN A 29 -14.21 3.31 1.65
CA ASN A 29 -14.40 1.91 1.23
C ASN A 29 -15.67 1.26 1.80
N GLN A 30 -16.42 1.99 2.63
CA GLN A 30 -17.59 1.49 3.40
C GLN A 30 -17.30 0.24 4.27
N ASN A 31 -16.04 -0.15 4.40
CA ASN A 31 -15.63 -1.28 5.21
C ASN A 31 -15.67 -0.91 6.70
N ARG A 32 -16.49 -1.63 7.46
CA ARG A 32 -16.70 -1.44 8.90
C ARG A 32 -15.82 -2.33 9.78
N MET A 33 -14.96 -3.16 9.20
CA MET A 33 -14.06 -4.07 9.94
C MET A 33 -13.36 -3.36 11.09
N TRP A 34 -12.64 -2.26 10.82
CA TRP A 34 -11.92 -1.51 11.84
C TRP A 34 -12.84 -0.87 12.89
N HIS A 35 -14.03 -0.45 12.49
CA HIS A 35 -15.03 0.07 13.43
C HIS A 35 -15.49 -1.04 14.39
N ASP A 36 -15.81 -2.21 13.85
CA ASP A 36 -16.36 -3.33 14.61
C ASP A 36 -15.32 -3.96 15.55
N GLU A 37 -14.05 -4.00 15.15
CA GLU A 37 -12.93 -4.38 16.03
C GLU A 37 -12.79 -3.46 17.24
N ILE A 38 -12.91 -2.15 17.04
CA ILE A 38 -12.89 -1.19 18.16
C ILE A 38 -14.11 -1.41 19.06
N VAL A 39 -15.30 -1.60 18.50
CA VAL A 39 -16.51 -1.89 19.27
C VAL A 39 -16.33 -3.19 20.09
N ALA A 40 -15.82 -4.25 19.49
CA ALA A 40 -15.53 -5.52 20.16
C ALA A 40 -14.49 -5.35 21.27
N GLY A 41 -13.41 -4.60 21.02
CA GLY A 41 -12.38 -4.28 21.99
C GLY A 41 -12.92 -3.56 23.23
N PHE A 42 -13.78 -2.56 23.05
CA PHE A 42 -14.43 -1.85 24.17
C PHE A 42 -15.46 -2.73 24.89
N LYS A 43 -16.26 -3.52 24.16
CA LYS A 43 -17.21 -4.48 24.76
C LYS A 43 -16.51 -5.52 25.63
N SER A 44 -15.38 -6.06 25.17
CA SER A 44 -14.57 -7.01 25.95
C SER A 44 -14.07 -6.41 27.27
N GLY A 45 -13.91 -5.08 27.32
CA GLY A 45 -13.43 -4.37 28.49
C GLY A 45 -14.49 -4.13 29.56
N VAL A 46 -15.78 -4.32 29.25
CA VAL A 46 -16.88 -4.07 30.20
C VAL A 46 -16.85 -5.04 31.39
N GLN A 47 -16.31 -6.25 31.18
CA GLN A 47 -16.26 -7.30 32.21
C GLN A 47 -15.08 -7.15 33.18
N LEU A 48 -14.24 -6.13 33.02
CA LEU A 48 -13.07 -5.91 33.86
C LEU A 48 -13.47 -5.22 35.16
N SER A 49 -13.30 -5.91 36.28
CA SER A 49 -13.49 -5.33 37.62
C SER A 49 -12.18 -4.80 38.23
N ASN A 50 -11.02 -5.22 37.72
CA ASN A 50 -9.72 -4.83 38.28
C ASN A 50 -9.34 -3.39 37.86
N PRO A 51 -9.19 -2.45 38.82
CA PRO A 51 -8.90 -1.05 38.52
C PRO A 51 -7.57 -0.85 37.78
N ALA A 52 -6.54 -1.65 38.06
CA ALA A 52 -5.26 -1.53 37.37
C ALA A 52 -5.38 -1.89 35.88
N GLN A 53 -6.14 -2.93 35.56
CA GLN A 53 -6.36 -3.35 34.17
C GLN A 53 -7.23 -2.34 33.39
N ILE A 54 -8.22 -1.74 34.04
CA ILE A 54 -9.03 -0.65 33.47
C ILE A 54 -8.12 0.52 33.09
N GLN A 55 -7.21 0.92 33.99
CA GLN A 55 -6.30 2.03 33.73
C GLN A 55 -5.32 1.74 32.58
N ILE A 56 -4.77 0.52 32.51
CA ILE A 56 -3.90 0.12 31.39
C ILE A 56 -4.66 0.21 30.06
N ARG A 57 -5.89 -0.29 29.99
CA ARG A 57 -6.71 -0.21 28.77
C ARG A 57 -7.07 1.23 28.42
N LEU A 58 -7.40 2.05 29.41
CA LEU A 58 -7.70 3.47 29.21
C LEU A 58 -6.49 4.20 28.64
N THR A 59 -5.28 3.97 29.16
CA THR A 59 -4.04 4.53 28.63
C THR A 59 -3.79 4.06 27.19
N ARG A 60 -4.00 2.77 26.89
CA ARG A 60 -3.91 2.26 25.50
C ARG A 60 -4.89 2.95 24.56
N ALA A 61 -6.14 3.16 25.00
CA ALA A 61 -7.14 3.87 24.22
C ALA A 61 -6.75 5.34 23.96
N ARG A 62 -6.19 6.04 24.96
CA ARG A 62 -5.64 7.40 24.78
C ARG A 62 -4.51 7.42 23.75
N ASN A 63 -3.56 6.50 23.86
CA ASN A 63 -2.44 6.40 22.94
C ASN A 63 -2.90 6.12 21.50
N LEU A 64 -3.86 5.21 21.34
CA LEU A 64 -4.47 4.93 20.04
C LEU A 64 -5.16 6.17 19.45
N HIS A 65 -5.95 6.88 20.26
CA HIS A 65 -6.62 8.10 19.81
C HIS A 65 -5.62 9.18 19.37
N ALA A 66 -4.54 9.36 20.14
CA ALA A 66 -3.46 10.30 19.80
C ALA A 66 -2.74 9.90 18.50
N PHE A 67 -2.43 8.61 18.34
CA PHE A 67 -1.80 8.06 17.14
C PHE A 67 -2.66 8.25 15.89
N LEU A 68 -3.96 7.95 15.96
CA LEU A 68 -4.86 8.14 14.82
C LEU A 68 -4.91 9.61 14.40
N ARG A 69 -5.01 10.53 15.37
CA ARG A 69 -5.00 11.96 15.09
C ARG A 69 -3.69 12.42 14.47
N SER A 70 -2.55 11.99 15.02
CA SER A 70 -1.24 12.37 14.47
C SER A 70 -1.03 11.81 13.07
N ASN A 71 -1.51 10.60 12.78
CA ASN A 71 -1.46 10.02 11.43
C ASN A 71 -2.22 10.87 10.40
N ARG A 72 -3.45 11.30 10.73
CA ARG A 72 -4.22 12.19 9.85
C ARG A 72 -3.51 13.52 9.64
N THR A 73 -3.09 14.18 10.72
CA THR A 73 -2.37 15.46 10.63
C THR A 73 -1.10 15.32 9.81
N HIS A 74 -0.35 14.22 10.00
CA HIS A 74 0.84 13.94 9.20
C HIS A 74 0.52 13.80 7.72
N ARG A 75 -0.54 13.07 7.34
CA ARG A 75 -0.99 12.98 5.94
C ARG A 75 -1.34 14.36 5.37
N GLU A 76 -2.08 15.18 6.12
CA GLU A 76 -2.45 16.55 5.71
C GLU A 76 -1.22 17.44 5.51
N LEU A 77 -0.20 17.31 6.38
CA LEU A 77 1.06 18.06 6.26
C LEU A 77 1.89 17.59 5.05
N VAL A 78 1.98 16.29 4.84
CA VAL A 78 2.70 15.72 3.68
C VAL A 78 2.04 16.19 2.38
N GLU A 79 0.72 16.12 2.27
CA GLU A 79 -0.02 16.57 1.09
C GLU A 79 0.18 18.06 0.82
N ARG A 80 0.26 18.89 1.86
CA ARG A 80 0.44 20.34 1.72
C ARG A 80 1.86 20.78 1.37
N TYR A 81 2.85 20.23 2.07
CA TYR A 81 4.23 20.72 1.98
C TYR A 81 5.13 19.85 1.09
N TRP A 82 4.73 18.60 0.84
CA TRP A 82 5.45 17.69 -0.04
C TRP A 82 4.50 17.06 -1.07
N PRO A 83 4.03 17.84 -2.07
CA PRO A 83 3.16 17.34 -3.13
C PRO A 83 3.89 16.39 -4.11
N ILE A 84 5.23 16.33 -4.06
CA ILE A 84 6.06 15.44 -4.89
C ILE A 84 6.01 13.98 -4.36
N SER A 85 5.41 13.74 -3.20
CA SER A 85 5.40 12.42 -2.53
C SER A 85 4.47 11.43 -3.22
N SER A 86 3.42 11.93 -3.88
CA SER A 86 2.50 11.13 -4.68
C SER A 86 2.94 10.96 -6.13
N MET A 87 4.06 11.57 -6.54
CA MET A 87 4.55 11.49 -7.92
C MET A 87 5.35 10.22 -8.15
N THR A 88 5.17 9.63 -9.32
CA THR A 88 6.03 8.53 -9.77
C THR A 88 7.45 9.03 -10.05
N GLU A 89 8.42 8.13 -10.11
CA GLU A 89 9.81 8.51 -10.41
C GLU A 89 9.91 9.15 -11.81
N GLU A 90 9.17 8.64 -12.79
CA GLU A 90 9.08 9.24 -14.13
C GLU A 90 8.55 10.68 -14.08
N GLU A 91 7.52 10.95 -13.29
CA GLU A 91 6.96 12.29 -13.13
C GLU A 91 7.96 13.25 -12.46
N LYS A 92 8.70 12.78 -11.45
CA LYS A 92 9.78 13.57 -10.80
C LYS A 92 10.89 13.92 -11.77
N LEU A 93 11.34 12.93 -12.56
CA LEU A 93 12.34 13.09 -13.60
C LEU A 93 11.88 14.10 -14.66
N SER A 94 10.62 14.03 -15.08
CA SER A 94 10.05 14.94 -16.08
C SER A 94 9.98 16.39 -15.59
N ARG A 95 9.57 16.62 -14.33
CA ARG A 95 9.59 17.95 -13.71
C ARG A 95 10.99 18.54 -13.65
N THR A 96 11.97 17.72 -13.29
CA THR A 96 13.37 18.15 -13.18
C THR A 96 13.93 18.50 -14.56
N ALA A 97 13.64 17.69 -15.58
CA ALA A 97 14.00 18.00 -16.96
C ALA A 97 13.36 19.34 -17.40
N ASN A 98 12.08 19.54 -17.12
CA ASN A 98 11.36 20.77 -17.47
C ASN A 98 11.91 22.02 -16.76
N THR A 99 12.46 21.90 -15.54
CA THR A 99 13.08 23.05 -14.85
C THR A 99 14.30 23.62 -15.59
N VAL A 100 14.97 22.81 -16.42
CA VAL A 100 16.09 23.24 -17.27
C VAL A 100 15.69 23.36 -18.75
N GLY A 101 14.38 23.32 -19.05
CA GLY A 101 13.87 23.40 -20.43
C GLY A 101 14.15 22.15 -21.29
N LEU A 102 14.43 21.00 -20.67
CA LEU A 102 14.67 19.73 -21.35
C LEU A 102 13.46 18.80 -21.19
N SER A 103 13.27 17.88 -22.14
CA SER A 103 12.28 16.81 -22.07
C SER A 103 12.94 15.46 -21.84
N LEU A 104 12.26 14.54 -21.14
CA LEU A 104 12.77 13.17 -21.01
C LEU A 104 12.83 12.47 -22.38
N PRO A 105 13.91 11.70 -22.66
CA PRO A 105 13.97 10.86 -23.85
C PRO A 105 12.90 9.77 -23.80
N LYS A 106 12.40 9.35 -24.97
CA LYS A 106 11.52 8.18 -25.06
C LYS A 106 12.29 6.95 -24.58
N MET A 107 11.71 6.21 -23.62
CA MET A 107 12.30 4.94 -23.20
C MET A 107 12.24 3.97 -24.38
N PHE A 108 13.37 3.37 -24.74
CA PHE A 108 13.39 2.28 -25.72
C PHE A 108 12.79 1.03 -25.08
N GLY A 109 11.73 0.49 -25.69
CA GLY A 109 11.21 -0.86 -25.42
C GLY A 109 9.89 -0.94 -24.64
N ALA A 110 8.78 -0.87 -25.37
CA ALA A 110 7.54 -1.62 -25.06
C ALA A 110 6.68 -1.91 -26.31
N GLY A 111 7.27 -1.87 -27.51
CA GLY A 111 6.51 -2.09 -28.76
C GLY A 111 7.22 -1.73 -30.06
N GLU A 112 8.39 -1.10 -30.03
CA GLU A 112 9.22 -0.97 -31.23
C GLU A 112 9.92 -2.30 -31.47
N THR A 113 9.26 -3.20 -32.22
CA THR A 113 9.97 -4.21 -33.00
C THR A 113 10.97 -3.44 -33.85
N PHE A 114 12.26 -3.59 -33.54
CA PHE A 114 13.33 -3.14 -34.39
C PHE A 114 13.13 -3.82 -35.75
N ALA A 115 12.44 -3.15 -36.68
CA ALA A 115 12.43 -3.56 -38.06
C ALA A 115 13.86 -3.32 -38.56
N PRO A 116 14.64 -4.36 -38.89
CA PRO A 116 15.99 -4.17 -39.37
C PRO A 116 15.88 -3.53 -40.76
N SER A 117 15.90 -2.19 -40.82
CA SER A 117 16.04 -1.47 -42.07
C SER A 117 17.49 -1.64 -42.54
N ASP A 118 17.63 -2.30 -43.69
CA ASP A 118 18.81 -2.33 -44.54
C ASP A 118 20.11 -2.79 -43.89
N ARG A 119 20.29 -4.11 -43.82
CA ARG A 119 21.61 -4.71 -44.04
C ARG A 119 21.55 -5.55 -45.31
N SER A 120 21.88 -4.93 -46.42
CA SER A 120 22.16 -5.58 -47.70
C SER A 120 23.31 -6.58 -47.54
N LEU A 121 22.98 -7.84 -47.30
CA LEU A 121 23.86 -8.97 -47.57
C LEU A 121 23.08 -9.95 -48.42
N ALA A 122 23.39 -9.91 -49.71
CA ALA A 122 22.96 -10.88 -50.68
C ALA A 122 23.39 -12.29 -50.25
N GLY A 123 22.46 -13.24 -50.36
CA GLY A 123 22.72 -14.66 -50.56
C GLY A 123 23.13 -15.48 -49.34
N ALA A 124 22.17 -16.19 -48.76
CA ALA A 124 22.31 -17.61 -48.42
C ALA A 124 20.95 -18.12 -47.90
N GLU A 125 20.24 -18.86 -48.76
CA GLU A 125 19.23 -19.83 -48.34
C GLU A 125 19.90 -20.86 -47.44
N THR A 126 19.38 -21.08 -46.24
CA THR A 126 19.39 -22.39 -45.57
C THR A 126 18.27 -22.41 -44.54
N ASP A 127 17.22 -23.15 -44.85
CA ASP A 127 16.22 -23.60 -43.88
C ASP A 127 16.93 -24.40 -42.79
N ALA A 128 17.01 -23.82 -41.58
CA ALA A 128 17.46 -24.53 -40.39
C ALA A 128 16.34 -24.50 -39.37
N GLU A 129 15.67 -25.64 -39.22
CA GLU A 129 14.75 -25.86 -38.09
C GLU A 129 15.48 -25.59 -36.76
N PRO A 130 14.82 -24.97 -35.77
CA PRO A 130 15.44 -24.72 -34.48
C PRO A 130 15.59 -26.05 -33.74
N VAL A 131 16.79 -26.65 -33.81
CA VAL A 131 17.18 -27.77 -32.95
C VAL A 131 17.21 -27.26 -31.51
N LEU A 132 16.17 -27.57 -30.74
CA LEU A 132 16.12 -27.33 -29.30
C LEU A 132 17.23 -28.15 -28.65
N SER A 133 18.01 -27.50 -27.78
CA SER A 133 19.06 -28.15 -27.01
C SER A 133 18.46 -29.29 -26.16
N PRO A 134 19.14 -30.44 -26.02
CA PRO A 134 18.59 -31.63 -25.33
C PRO A 134 18.18 -31.37 -23.87
N GLN A 135 18.76 -30.35 -23.25
CA GLN A 135 18.43 -29.89 -21.90
C GLN A 135 17.02 -29.26 -21.81
N VAL A 136 16.53 -28.66 -22.90
CA VAL A 136 15.20 -28.01 -22.96
C VAL A 136 14.10 -29.06 -23.16
N GLU A 137 14.38 -30.12 -23.93
CA GLU A 137 13.46 -31.26 -24.07
C GLU A 137 13.29 -32.05 -22.76
N GLU A 138 14.38 -32.23 -22.01
CA GLU A 138 14.33 -32.89 -20.70
C GLU A 138 13.47 -32.10 -19.69
N ALA A 139 13.64 -30.76 -19.65
CA ALA A 139 12.84 -29.89 -18.79
C ALA A 139 11.34 -29.93 -19.13
N LEU A 140 10.99 -30.01 -20.41
CA LEU A 140 9.60 -30.12 -20.87
C LEU A 140 8.97 -31.48 -20.52
N ASN A 141 9.75 -32.57 -20.54
CA ASN A 141 9.26 -33.90 -20.15
C ASN A 141 9.02 -34.02 -18.64
N ILE A 142 9.82 -33.35 -17.81
CA ILE A 142 9.60 -33.31 -16.35
C ILE A 142 8.28 -32.60 -16.01
N ILE A 143 7.97 -31.49 -16.70
CA ILE A 143 6.72 -30.74 -16.47
C ILE A 143 5.49 -31.54 -16.90
N LYS A 144 5.58 -32.31 -18.00
CA LYS A 144 4.45 -33.09 -18.52
C LYS A 144 4.12 -34.34 -17.71
N ASN A 145 5.09 -34.88 -16.97
CA ASN A 145 4.93 -36.13 -16.19
C ASN A 145 4.84 -35.91 -14.66
N ALA A 146 4.70 -34.65 -14.19
CA ALA A 146 4.52 -34.39 -12.78
C ALA A 146 3.11 -34.84 -12.30
N PRO A 147 3.00 -35.70 -11.27
CA PRO A 147 1.69 -36.06 -10.71
C PRO A 147 1.03 -34.84 -10.07
N SER A 148 -0.29 -34.73 -10.24
CA SER A 148 -1.14 -33.65 -9.72
C SER A 148 -1.12 -33.53 -8.20
#